data_AF-A0A923T9U7-F1
#
_entry.id   AF-A0A923T9U7-F1
#
_cell.length_a   1.000
_cell.length_b   1.000
_cell.length_c   1.000
_cell.angle_alpha   90.00
_cell.angle_beta   90.00
_cell.angle_gamma   90.00
#
_symmetry.space_group_name_H-M   'P 1'
#
loop_
_entity.id
_entity.type
_entity.pdbx_description
1 polymer ?
#
loop_
_entity_poly.entity_id
_entity_poly.type
_entity_poly.pdbx_seq_one_letter_code
_entity_poly.pdbx_strand_id
1 'polypeptide(L)'
;MSYSHKEHLHRFACWTAARAAQRGWGGGTTTTIIAALESTGFREKLSDIYQSSPTAAEFDQWHAERVGELTLILVDKLSKPQQNIYGRVAKIIAIYIKTVYVSQYPDAVLSKVAHPPIDGILLKEVKKKTHLKYPPKLGFHWSTFDAEAYQTALNYLREVNQGKAFWEIEEFWKATDAQNE
;
A
#
# COMPACT_ATOMS: atom_id res chain seq x y z
N MET A 1 -19.96 -9.90 -21.69
CA MET A 1 -19.67 -8.57 -21.08
C MET A 1 -18.62 -7.89 -21.94
N SER A 2 -18.83 -6.63 -22.33
CA SER A 2 -17.83 -5.87 -23.09
C SER A 2 -16.69 -5.44 -22.17
N TYR A 3 -15.45 -5.65 -22.60
CA TYR A 3 -14.26 -5.15 -21.92
C TYR A 3 -14.27 -3.61 -21.90
N SER A 4 -14.18 -3.01 -20.72
CA SER A 4 -14.22 -1.54 -20.53
C SER A 4 -12.91 -1.02 -19.94
N HIS A 5 -12.65 0.28 -20.05
CA HIS A 5 -11.47 0.90 -19.42
C HIS A 5 -11.42 0.66 -17.90
N LYS A 6 -12.58 0.73 -17.21
CA LYS A 6 -12.68 0.43 -15.78
C LYS A 6 -12.25 -1.02 -15.48
N GLU A 7 -12.64 -1.95 -16.33
CA GLU A 7 -12.25 -3.36 -16.22
C GLU A 7 -10.75 -3.57 -16.53
N HIS A 8 -10.21 -2.85 -17.52
CA HIS A 8 -8.77 -2.86 -17.81
C HIS A 8 -7.95 -2.43 -16.59
N LEU A 9 -8.28 -1.26 -16.03
CA LEU A 9 -7.61 -0.70 -14.84
C LEU A 9 -7.68 -1.63 -13.64
N HIS A 10 -8.85 -2.22 -13.41
CA HIS A 10 -9.05 -3.16 -12.31
C HIS A 10 -8.13 -4.38 -12.44
N ARG A 11 -8.09 -5.03 -13.61
CA ARG A 11 -7.19 -6.18 -13.85
C ARG A 11 -5.72 -5.80 -13.70
N PHE A 12 -5.34 -4.63 -14.21
CA PHE A 12 -3.97 -4.12 -14.12
C PHE A 12 -3.58 -3.80 -12.66
N ALA A 13 -4.48 -3.19 -11.89
CA ALA A 13 -4.28 -2.91 -10.46
C ALA A 13 -4.14 -4.21 -9.64
N CYS A 14 -5.00 -5.20 -9.89
CA CYS A 14 -4.91 -6.53 -9.29
C CYS A 14 -3.55 -7.19 -9.55
N TRP A 15 -3.12 -7.20 -10.82
CA TRP A 15 -1.84 -7.79 -11.21
C TRP A 15 -0.63 -7.07 -10.60
N THR A 16 -0.58 -5.74 -10.68
CA THR A 16 0.53 -4.93 -10.14
C THR A 16 0.63 -5.05 -8.61
N ALA A 17 -0.50 -4.98 -7.91
CA ALA A 17 -0.56 -5.11 -6.45
C ALA A 17 -0.04 -6.48 -5.99
N ALA A 18 -0.46 -7.55 -6.67
CA ALA A 18 0.04 -8.88 -6.38
C ALA A 18 1.54 -9.00 -6.64
N ARG A 19 2.02 -8.48 -7.78
CA ARG A 19 3.44 -8.55 -8.14
C ARG A 19 4.33 -7.80 -7.14
N ALA A 20 3.87 -6.65 -6.64
CA ALA A 20 4.59 -5.82 -5.68
C ALA A 20 4.77 -6.48 -4.30
N ALA A 21 3.91 -7.43 -3.93
CA ALA A 21 3.89 -8.04 -2.61
C ALA A 21 4.39 -9.50 -2.57
N GLN A 22 4.42 -10.23 -3.68
CA GLN A 22 4.63 -11.70 -3.66
C GLN A 22 6.03 -12.16 -3.22
N ARG A 23 7.06 -11.31 -3.29
CA ARG A 23 8.47 -11.76 -3.18
C ARG A 23 8.69 -12.40 -1.80
N GLY A 24 9.11 -13.65 -1.81
CA GLY A 24 9.34 -14.44 -0.59
C GLY A 24 8.08 -14.74 0.22
N TRP A 25 6.88 -14.64 -0.37
CA TRP A 25 5.61 -14.93 0.30
C TRP A 25 5.09 -16.31 -0.09
N GLY A 26 5.37 -17.32 0.74
CA GLY A 26 4.90 -18.70 0.49
C GLY A 26 3.37 -18.78 0.48
N GLY A 27 2.78 -19.11 -0.67
CA GLY A 27 1.33 -19.16 -0.88
C GLY A 27 0.68 -17.83 -1.29
N GLY A 28 1.40 -16.70 -1.14
CA GLY A 28 0.99 -15.37 -1.61
C GLY A 28 1.20 -15.19 -3.11
N THR A 29 0.64 -16.10 -3.93
CA THR A 29 0.75 -16.07 -5.39
C THR A 29 -0.11 -14.96 -6.00
N THR A 30 0.16 -14.62 -7.26
CA THR A 30 -0.70 -13.68 -8.02
C THR A 30 -2.16 -14.11 -7.98
N THR A 31 -2.44 -15.37 -8.28
CA THR A 31 -3.82 -15.90 -8.27
C THR A 31 -4.46 -15.80 -6.89
N THR A 32 -3.71 -16.11 -5.82
CA THR A 32 -4.19 -16.04 -4.44
C THR A 32 -4.60 -14.61 -4.07
N ILE A 33 -3.73 -13.63 -4.35
CA ILE A 33 -3.96 -12.23 -4.00
C ILE A 33 -5.12 -11.64 -4.80
N ILE A 34 -5.17 -11.90 -6.11
CA ILE A 34 -6.27 -11.43 -6.96
C ILE A 34 -7.60 -12.03 -6.46
N ALA A 35 -7.66 -13.34 -6.24
CA ALA A 35 -8.87 -13.98 -5.73
C ALA A 35 -9.33 -13.40 -4.38
N ALA A 36 -8.39 -13.04 -3.50
CA ALA A 36 -8.72 -12.38 -2.23
C ALA A 36 -9.33 -10.98 -2.45
N LEU A 37 -8.73 -10.15 -3.31
CA LEU A 37 -9.25 -8.83 -3.66
C LEU A 37 -10.67 -8.93 -4.24
N GLU A 38 -10.91 -9.84 -5.18
CA GLU A 38 -12.24 -10.05 -5.76
C GLU A 38 -13.25 -10.48 -4.69
N SER A 39 -12.90 -11.44 -3.82
CA SER A 39 -13.81 -11.96 -2.81
C SER A 39 -14.22 -10.94 -1.74
N THR A 40 -13.47 -9.85 -1.58
CA THR A 40 -13.80 -8.77 -0.64
C THR A 40 -14.68 -7.68 -1.23
N GLY A 41 -14.95 -7.70 -2.54
CA GLY A 41 -15.57 -6.57 -3.24
C GLY A 41 -14.72 -5.31 -3.15
N PHE A 42 -13.39 -5.45 -3.19
CA PHE A 42 -12.47 -4.34 -2.92
C PHE A 42 -12.67 -3.17 -3.88
N ARG A 43 -13.00 -3.45 -5.14
CA ARG A 43 -13.24 -2.45 -6.18
C ARG A 43 -14.41 -1.54 -5.82
N GLU A 44 -15.51 -2.11 -5.37
CA GLU A 44 -16.74 -1.42 -4.98
C GLU A 44 -16.47 -0.56 -3.74
N LYS A 45 -15.88 -1.17 -2.70
CA LYS A 45 -15.51 -0.46 -1.46
C LYS A 45 -14.57 0.71 -1.72
N LEU A 46 -13.64 0.56 -2.68
CA LEU A 46 -12.73 1.63 -3.07
C LEU A 46 -13.45 2.75 -3.82
N SER A 47 -14.43 2.41 -4.67
CA SER A 47 -15.28 3.40 -5.32
C SER A 47 -16.09 4.20 -4.31
N ASP A 48 -16.62 3.56 -3.28
CA ASP A 48 -17.43 4.21 -2.24
C ASP A 48 -16.60 5.19 -1.41
N ILE A 49 -15.41 4.77 -0.95
CA ILE A 49 -14.53 5.68 -0.20
C ILE A 49 -14.05 6.83 -1.08
N TYR A 50 -13.76 6.60 -2.37
CA TYR A 50 -13.40 7.67 -3.30
C TYR A 50 -14.50 8.74 -3.40
N GLN A 51 -15.77 8.33 -3.53
CA GLN A 51 -16.91 9.24 -3.63
C GLN A 51 -17.15 10.04 -2.35
N SER A 52 -16.84 9.45 -1.19
CA SER A 52 -17.01 10.12 0.12
C SER A 52 -16.02 11.25 0.39
N SER A 53 -14.93 11.37 -0.40
CA SER A 53 -13.87 12.37 -0.19
C SER A 53 -13.32 12.37 1.26
N PRO A 54 -12.67 11.27 1.68
CA PRO A 54 -12.37 11.03 3.09
C PRO A 54 -11.28 11.97 3.61
N THR A 55 -11.40 12.33 4.89
CA THR A 55 -10.27 12.87 5.66
C THR A 55 -9.19 11.81 5.84
N ALA A 56 -7.99 12.24 6.28
CA ALA A 56 -6.90 11.30 6.56
C ALA A 56 -7.27 10.29 7.66
N ALA A 57 -8.00 10.71 8.69
CA ALA A 57 -8.42 9.82 9.77
C ALA A 57 -9.46 8.78 9.31
N GLU A 58 -10.42 9.19 8.49
CA GLU A 58 -11.40 8.28 7.89
C GLU A 58 -10.72 7.28 6.95
N PHE A 59 -9.74 7.73 6.15
CA PHE A 59 -8.97 6.83 5.30
C PHE A 59 -8.11 5.85 6.11
N ASP A 60 -7.49 6.29 7.21
CA ASP A 60 -6.70 5.41 8.09
C ASP A 60 -7.55 4.27 8.65
N GLN A 61 -8.73 4.61 9.15
CA GLN A 61 -9.68 3.62 9.66
C GLN A 61 -10.12 2.67 8.54
N TRP A 62 -10.58 3.22 7.41
CA TRP A 62 -11.02 2.42 6.26
C TRP A 62 -9.91 1.48 5.78
N HIS A 63 -8.67 1.97 5.67
CA HIS A 63 -7.52 1.17 5.26
C HIS A 63 -7.23 0.03 6.25
N ALA A 64 -7.23 0.32 7.56
CA ALA A 64 -6.99 -0.69 8.58
C ALA A 64 -8.04 -1.81 8.56
N GLU A 65 -9.31 -1.48 8.34
CA GLU A 65 -10.38 -2.47 8.18
C GLU A 65 -10.15 -3.36 6.95
N ARG A 66 -9.79 -2.77 5.80
CA ARG A 66 -9.50 -3.55 4.57
C ARG A 66 -8.26 -4.42 4.73
N VAL A 67 -7.25 -3.97 5.47
CA VAL A 67 -6.10 -4.81 5.83
C VAL A 67 -6.54 -6.01 6.65
N GLY A 68 -7.40 -5.81 7.65
CA GLY A 68 -7.97 -6.89 8.47
C GLY A 68 -8.73 -7.91 7.61
N GLU A 69 -9.66 -7.46 6.78
CA GLU A 69 -10.45 -8.32 5.89
C GLU A 69 -9.58 -9.15 4.94
N LEU A 70 -8.63 -8.52 4.24
CA LEU A 70 -7.74 -9.24 3.34
C LEU A 70 -6.79 -10.19 4.09
N THR A 71 -6.35 -9.81 5.29
CA THR A 71 -5.49 -10.67 6.13
C THR A 71 -6.22 -11.96 6.48
N LEU A 72 -7.49 -11.89 6.88
CA LEU A 72 -8.30 -13.06 7.22
C LEU A 72 -8.44 -14.03 6.04
N ILE A 73 -8.63 -13.51 4.82
CA ILE A 73 -8.77 -14.36 3.62
C ILE A 73 -7.43 -14.95 3.18
N LEU A 74 -6.34 -14.19 3.34
CA LEU A 74 -5.03 -14.60 2.87
C LEU A 74 -4.37 -15.61 3.79
N VAL A 75 -4.50 -15.48 5.12
CA VAL A 75 -3.78 -16.33 6.08
C VAL A 75 -4.03 -17.83 5.85
N ASP A 76 -5.28 -18.20 5.54
CA ASP A 76 -5.68 -19.59 5.26
C ASP A 76 -5.09 -20.15 3.96
N LYS A 77 -4.61 -19.27 3.07
CA LYS A 77 -4.05 -19.63 1.76
C LYS A 77 -2.51 -19.63 1.76
N LEU A 78 -1.87 -19.25 2.86
CA LEU A 78 -0.42 -19.19 2.96
C LEU A 78 0.17 -20.54 3.32
N SER A 79 1.22 -20.95 2.60
CA SER A 79 1.92 -22.21 2.86
C SER A 79 2.74 -22.17 4.15
N LYS A 80 3.05 -20.96 4.62
CA LYS A 80 3.70 -20.70 5.91
C LYS A 80 2.99 -19.47 6.50
N PRO A 81 2.12 -19.64 7.52
CA PRO A 81 1.55 -18.51 8.22
C PRO A 81 2.70 -17.72 8.83
N GLN A 82 3.06 -16.58 8.23
CA GLN A 82 3.96 -15.63 8.86
C GLN A 82 3.17 -14.97 9.99
N GLN A 83 3.78 -14.82 11.17
CA GLN A 83 3.10 -14.24 12.34
C GLN A 83 2.48 -12.88 12.03
N ASN A 84 3.15 -12.06 11.21
CA ASN A 84 2.70 -10.73 10.83
C ASN A 84 2.81 -10.54 9.30
N ILE A 85 1.68 -10.28 8.64
CA ILE A 85 1.60 -9.98 7.19
C ILE A 85 1.00 -8.61 6.89
N TYR A 86 0.77 -7.78 7.92
CA TYR A 86 0.07 -6.50 7.79
C TYR A 86 0.70 -5.62 6.72
N GLY A 87 2.03 -5.45 6.76
CA GLY A 87 2.72 -4.61 5.78
C GLY A 87 2.65 -5.14 4.34
N ARG A 88 2.52 -6.46 4.12
CA ARG A 88 2.27 -7.01 2.77
C ARG A 88 0.88 -6.65 2.27
N VAL A 89 -0.12 -6.85 3.10
CA VAL A 89 -1.52 -6.56 2.76
C VAL A 89 -1.72 -5.06 2.55
N ALA A 90 -1.15 -4.22 3.42
CA ALA A 90 -1.16 -2.77 3.25
C ALA A 90 -0.49 -2.34 1.93
N LYS A 91 0.62 -2.97 1.54
CA LYS A 91 1.26 -2.68 0.24
C LYS A 91 0.38 -3.09 -0.95
N ILE A 92 -0.34 -4.22 -0.87
CA ILE A 92 -1.31 -4.63 -1.90
C ILE A 92 -2.36 -3.53 -2.09
N ILE A 93 -2.98 -3.11 -0.99
CA ILE A 93 -4.01 -2.06 -0.98
C ILE A 93 -3.45 -0.77 -1.58
N ALA A 94 -2.29 -0.30 -1.10
CA ALA A 94 -1.67 0.94 -1.58
C ALA A 94 -1.38 0.91 -3.09
N ILE A 95 -0.82 -0.19 -3.61
CA ILE A 95 -0.54 -0.32 -5.05
C ILE A 95 -1.82 -0.35 -5.88
N TYR A 96 -2.86 -1.04 -5.41
CA TYR A 96 -4.14 -1.06 -6.09
C TYR A 96 -4.72 0.36 -6.18
N ILE A 97 -4.83 1.06 -5.05
CA ILE A 97 -5.37 2.42 -4.97
C ILE A 97 -4.55 3.37 -5.84
N LYS A 98 -3.22 3.25 -5.79
CA LYS A 98 -2.32 4.05 -6.61
C LYS A 98 -2.60 3.89 -8.10
N THR A 99 -2.77 2.65 -8.54
CA THR A 99 -3.02 2.32 -9.95
C THR A 99 -4.36 2.88 -10.43
N VAL A 100 -5.41 2.77 -9.61
CA VAL A 100 -6.76 3.17 -10.02
C VAL A 100 -7.02 4.66 -9.81
N TYR A 101 -6.49 5.28 -8.77
CA TYR A 101 -6.82 6.66 -8.40
C TYR A 101 -5.62 7.59 -8.39
N VAL A 102 -4.58 7.32 -7.60
CA VAL A 102 -3.48 8.30 -7.40
C VAL A 102 -2.81 8.68 -8.73
N SER A 103 -2.50 7.70 -9.58
CA SER A 103 -1.84 7.93 -10.87
C SER A 103 -2.73 8.63 -11.91
N GLN A 104 -4.05 8.57 -11.77
CA GLN A 104 -5.00 9.16 -12.73
C GLN A 104 -5.56 10.50 -12.25
N TYR A 105 -5.68 10.67 -10.93
CA TYR A 105 -6.33 11.81 -10.29
C TYR A 105 -5.51 12.26 -9.08
N PRO A 106 -4.28 12.78 -9.27
CA PRO A 106 -3.37 13.13 -8.17
C PRO A 106 -3.93 14.20 -7.23
N ASP A 107 -4.83 15.06 -7.73
CA ASP A 107 -5.45 16.15 -6.96
C ASP A 107 -6.69 15.75 -6.17
N ALA A 108 -7.22 14.55 -6.40
CA ALA A 108 -8.41 14.05 -5.70
C ALA A 108 -8.15 13.90 -4.20
N VAL A 109 -9.19 14.11 -3.38
CA VAL A 109 -9.09 14.01 -1.91
C VAL A 109 -8.52 12.65 -1.48
N LEU A 110 -9.06 11.55 -2.02
CA LEU A 110 -8.54 10.20 -1.77
C LEU A 110 -7.04 10.09 -2.10
N SER A 111 -6.61 10.63 -3.24
CA SER A 111 -5.21 10.53 -3.67
C SER A 111 -4.25 11.25 -2.71
N LYS A 112 -4.69 12.37 -2.12
CA LYS A 112 -3.88 13.15 -1.16
C LYS A 112 -3.71 12.44 0.18
N VAL A 113 -4.66 11.60 0.58
CA VAL A 113 -4.62 10.91 1.88
C VAL A 113 -4.21 9.44 1.78
N ALA A 114 -4.31 8.83 0.59
CA ALA A 114 -3.98 7.43 0.36
C ALA A 114 -2.54 7.13 0.77
N HIS A 115 -2.36 6.00 1.45
CA HIS A 115 -1.03 5.61 1.92
C HIS A 115 -0.11 5.29 0.74
N PRO A 116 1.17 5.70 0.79
CA PRO A 116 2.15 5.25 -0.18
C PRO A 116 2.39 3.74 -0.01
N PRO A 117 2.83 3.02 -1.05
CA PRO A 117 3.32 1.65 -0.92
C PRO A 117 4.58 1.62 -0.05
N ILE A 118 4.41 1.37 1.26
CA ILE A 118 5.54 1.31 2.19
C ILE A 118 6.38 0.07 1.88
N ASP A 119 7.66 0.29 1.56
CA ASP A 119 8.62 -0.79 1.40
C ASP A 119 10.03 -0.43 1.87
N GLY A 120 10.92 -1.42 1.80
CA GLY A 120 12.28 -1.29 2.28
C GLY A 120 13.13 -0.31 1.47
N ILE A 121 12.77 0.03 0.23
CA ILE A 121 13.48 1.06 -0.55
C ILE A 121 13.05 2.41 -0.02
N LEU A 122 11.74 2.69 0.03
CA LEU A 122 11.21 3.95 0.52
C LEU A 122 11.73 4.27 1.93
N LEU A 123 11.61 3.33 2.86
CA LEU A 123 12.04 3.52 4.25
C LEU A 123 13.55 3.82 4.37
N LYS A 124 14.39 3.14 3.56
CA LYS A 124 15.84 3.37 3.57
C LYS A 124 16.20 4.73 3.00
N GLU A 125 15.59 5.11 1.88
CA GLU A 125 15.87 6.37 1.21
C GLU A 125 15.40 7.57 2.02
N VAL A 126 14.21 7.49 2.63
CA VAL A 126 13.72 8.51 3.57
C VAL A 126 14.67 8.64 4.77
N LYS A 127 15.11 7.54 5.38
CA LYS A 127 16.10 7.59 6.47
C LYS A 127 17.41 8.25 6.03
N LYS A 128 17.90 7.94 4.82
CA LYS A 128 19.18 8.43 4.30
C LYS A 128 19.14 9.94 4.01
N LYS A 129 18.01 10.43 3.50
CA LYS A 129 17.90 11.80 2.94
C LYS A 129 17.21 12.80 3.86
N THR A 130 16.64 12.35 4.97
CA THR A 130 15.98 13.23 5.94
C THR A 130 16.82 13.38 7.21
N HIS A 131 16.68 14.52 7.88
CA HIS A 131 17.29 14.80 9.17
C HIS A 131 16.44 14.32 10.35
N LEU A 132 15.24 13.81 10.07
CA LEU A 132 14.32 13.29 11.09
C LEU A 132 14.83 11.96 11.64
N LYS A 133 14.72 11.80 12.96
CA LYS A 133 15.20 10.61 13.66
C LYS A 133 14.33 9.40 13.29
N TYR A 134 14.93 8.46 12.57
CA TYR A 134 14.24 7.21 12.20
C TYR A 134 13.84 6.41 13.46
N PRO A 135 12.62 5.85 13.52
CA PRO A 135 12.16 5.07 14.67
C PRO A 135 13.09 3.85 14.93
N PRO A 136 13.76 3.77 16.09
CA PRO A 136 14.84 2.78 16.32
C PRO A 136 14.41 1.31 16.16
N LYS A 137 13.16 0.99 16.46
CA LYS A 137 12.62 -0.38 16.46
C LYS A 137 11.91 -0.77 15.16
N LEU A 138 11.67 0.17 14.25
CA LEU A 138 10.88 -0.09 13.04
C LEU A 138 11.63 -0.99 12.05
N GLY A 139 12.96 -0.87 11.98
CA GLY A 139 13.76 -1.58 10.98
C GLY A 139 13.30 -1.29 9.54
N PHE A 140 13.61 -2.18 8.60
CA PHE A 140 13.19 -2.06 7.17
C PHE A 140 12.41 -3.26 6.65
N HIS A 141 12.02 -4.17 7.55
CA HIS A 141 11.38 -5.44 7.24
C HIS A 141 9.86 -5.25 7.10
N TRP A 142 9.46 -4.35 6.19
CA TRP A 142 8.07 -3.95 5.98
C TRP A 142 7.12 -5.14 5.77
N SER A 143 7.62 -6.22 5.15
CA SER A 143 6.83 -7.41 4.87
C SER A 143 6.37 -8.18 6.12
N THR A 144 6.96 -7.92 7.28
CA THR A 144 6.63 -8.55 8.56
C THR A 144 6.10 -7.55 9.58
N PHE A 145 5.71 -6.35 9.15
CA PHE A 145 5.05 -5.39 10.03
C PHE A 145 3.73 -5.98 10.54
N ASP A 146 3.44 -5.72 11.82
CA ASP A 146 2.10 -5.73 12.38
C ASP A 146 1.46 -4.33 12.25
N ALA A 147 0.28 -4.15 12.84
CA ALA A 147 -0.44 -2.88 12.80
C ALA A 147 0.33 -1.74 13.50
N GLU A 148 1.00 -2.02 14.62
CA GLU A 148 1.74 -1.01 15.40
C GLU A 148 2.99 -0.53 14.65
N ALA A 149 3.77 -1.47 14.10
CA ALA A 149 4.93 -1.16 13.27
C ALA A 149 4.51 -0.40 12.00
N TYR A 150 3.41 -0.81 11.36
CA TYR A 150 2.88 -0.09 10.20
C TYR A 150 2.46 1.34 10.56
N GLN A 151 1.72 1.54 11.65
CA GLN A 151 1.32 2.87 12.10
C GLN A 151 2.53 3.74 12.45
N THR A 152 3.55 3.15 13.09
CA THR A 152 4.82 3.84 13.38
C THR A 152 5.50 4.31 12.10
N ALA A 153 5.56 3.47 11.06
CA ALA A 153 6.07 3.85 9.75
C ALA A 153 5.24 4.97 9.11
N LEU A 154 3.91 4.85 9.17
CA LEU A 154 2.98 5.82 8.60
C LEU A 154 3.16 7.21 9.21
N ASN A 155 3.22 7.29 10.54
CA ASN A 155 3.41 8.53 11.27
C ASN A 155 4.74 9.19 10.93
N TYR A 156 5.82 8.40 10.89
CA TYR A 156 7.14 8.89 10.48
C TYR A 156 7.13 9.44 9.05
N LEU A 157 6.52 8.73 8.10
CA LEU A 157 6.43 9.19 6.71
C LEU A 157 5.58 10.47 6.58
N ARG A 158 4.53 10.64 7.39
CA ARG A 158 3.74 11.88 7.42
C ARG A 158 4.54 13.07 7.94
N GLU A 159 5.33 12.86 8.99
CA GLU A 159 6.23 13.88 9.52
C GLU A 159 7.23 14.33 8.46
N VAL A 160 7.82 13.37 7.73
CA VAL A 160 8.71 13.65 6.60
C VAL A 160 7.98 14.40 5.47
N ASN A 161 6.72 14.04 5.18
CA ASN A 161 5.96 14.62 4.07
C ASN A 161 5.45 16.05 4.33
N GLN A 162 5.54 16.55 5.57
CA GLN A 162 5.23 17.94 5.94
C GLN A 162 3.85 18.45 5.46
N GLY A 163 2.83 17.59 5.50
CA GLY A 163 1.46 17.96 5.13
C GLY A 163 1.17 18.07 3.63
N LYS A 164 2.13 17.73 2.75
CA LYS A 164 1.90 17.59 1.31
C LYS A 164 0.95 16.43 0.99
N ALA A 165 0.56 16.28 -0.27
CA ALA A 165 -0.18 15.09 -0.70
C ALA A 165 0.67 13.84 -0.40
N PHE A 166 0.08 12.80 0.19
CA PHE A 166 0.88 11.75 0.79
C PHE A 166 1.67 10.92 -0.23
N TRP A 167 1.19 10.85 -1.48
CA TRP A 167 1.92 10.22 -2.57
C TRP A 167 3.23 10.93 -2.92
N GLU A 168 3.42 12.22 -2.59
CA GLU A 168 4.64 12.97 -2.92
C GLU A 168 5.88 12.42 -2.19
N ILE A 169 5.70 11.74 -1.04
CA ILE A 169 6.77 11.05 -0.32
C ILE A 169 7.48 9.98 -1.18
N GLU A 170 6.84 9.54 -2.26
CA GLU A 170 7.41 8.58 -3.19
C GLU A 170 8.52 9.17 -4.05
N GLU A 171 8.84 10.48 -3.96
CA GLU A 171 10.06 11.05 -4.52
C GLU A 171 11.33 10.33 -4.02
N PHE A 172 11.25 9.74 -2.83
CA PHE A 172 12.29 8.92 -2.23
C PHE A 172 12.33 7.48 -2.78
N TRP A 173 11.34 7.05 -3.57
CA TRP A 173 11.24 5.68 -4.12
C TRP A 173 12.12 5.50 -5.37
N LYS A 174 13.43 5.71 -5.22
CA LYS A 174 14.43 5.54 -6.29
C LYS A 174 15.13 4.19 -6.14
N ALA A 175 14.95 3.32 -7.15
CA ALA A 175 15.55 1.98 -7.14
C ALA A 175 17.07 1.98 -7.35
N THR A 176 17.60 3.06 -7.92
CA THR A 176 19.02 3.29 -8.13
C THR A 176 19.37 4.72 -7.73
N ASP A 177 20.49 4.91 -7.04
CA ASP A 177 21.14 6.21 -7.03
C ASP A 177 21.54 6.48 -8.48
N ALA A 178 20.89 7.42 -9.16
CA ALA A 178 21.50 8.00 -10.36
C ALA A 178 22.83 8.57 -9.87
N GLN A 179 23.93 7.90 -10.22
CA GLN A 179 25.22 8.54 -10.15
C GLN A 179 25.11 9.76 -11.06
N ASN A 180 25.32 10.94 -10.48
CA ASN A 180 25.36 12.18 -11.24
C ASN A 180 26.37 11.99 -12.38
N GLU A 181 25.89 12.01 -13.63
CA GLU A 181 26.69 12.42 -14.78
C GLU A 181 26.82 13.94 -14.77
#